data_AF-F7YA88-F1
#
_entry.id   AF-F7YA88-F1
#
_cell.length_a   1.000
_cell.length_b   1.000
_cell.length_c   1.000
_cell.angle_alpha   90.00
_cell.angle_beta   90.00
_cell.angle_gamma   90.00
#
_symmetry.space_group_name_H-M   'P 1'
#
loop_
_entity.id
_entity.type
_entity.pdbx_description
1 polymer ?
#
loop_
_entity_poly.entity_id
_entity_poly.type
_entity_poly.pdbx_seq_one_letter_code
_entity_poly.pdbx_strand_id
1 'polypeptide(L)'
;MILSLSPHERRRSGAILLATAALAAMSFSGSARGEDTVRQVLPGAQPAVAPQQLTRQKAPDQSEIERFCSNIADAARDRRYALQAEELKQLQAGIDERMKALDAKKAEYETWLKRREVFLARAEDGVVKIYAGMKPDAAAERLAIVNADLAAAILMKLDSRKASVILNEMDQKAAAALTGIMASAARRVDPS
;
A
#
# COMPACT_ATOMS: atom_id res chain seq x y z
N MET A 1 32.32 -29.21 -10.30
CA MET A 1 32.13 -28.47 -9.04
C MET A 1 30.64 -28.32 -8.83
N ILE A 2 30.13 -29.06 -7.84
CA ILE A 2 28.75 -29.14 -7.37
C ILE A 2 28.74 -28.46 -5.98
N LEU A 3 27.55 -28.04 -5.52
CA LEU A 3 27.16 -27.64 -4.14
C LEU A 3 27.37 -26.15 -3.80
N SER A 4 26.43 -25.38 -3.23
CA SER A 4 25.24 -25.71 -2.43
C SER A 4 24.20 -24.57 -2.43
N LEU A 5 22.92 -24.88 -2.67
CA LEU A 5 21.79 -24.14 -2.12
C LEU A 5 20.94 -25.17 -1.37
N SER A 6 20.83 -24.96 -0.07
CA SER A 6 20.17 -25.84 0.89
C SER A 6 18.70 -25.45 1.10
N PRO A 7 17.90 -26.35 1.70
CA PRO A 7 16.52 -26.58 1.33
C PRO A 7 15.54 -26.05 2.38
N HIS A 8 14.44 -25.44 1.94
CA HIS A 8 13.20 -25.55 2.67
C HIS A 8 12.03 -25.43 1.69
N GLU A 9 11.01 -26.25 1.90
CA GLU A 9 9.76 -26.32 1.14
C GLU A 9 9.74 -27.18 -0.13
N ARG A 10 10.02 -28.48 0.05
CA ARG A 10 9.30 -29.55 -0.65
C ARG A 10 8.34 -30.23 0.32
N ARG A 11 7.06 -29.85 0.35
CA ARG A 11 5.94 -30.78 0.54
C ARG A 11 4.59 -30.09 0.35
N ARG A 12 3.68 -30.79 -0.34
CA ARG A 12 2.29 -30.46 -0.76
C ARG A 12 2.26 -30.14 -2.26
N SER A 13 2.36 -31.14 -3.15
CA SER A 13 1.36 -32.18 -3.45
C SER A 13 -0.03 -31.61 -3.70
N GLY A 14 -0.52 -31.76 -4.93
CA GLY A 14 -1.94 -31.63 -5.26
C GLY A 14 -2.21 -30.92 -6.58
N ALA A 15 -1.97 -31.60 -7.69
CA ALA A 15 -2.58 -31.27 -8.96
C ALA A 15 -4.12 -31.44 -8.86
N ILE A 16 -4.90 -30.53 -9.45
CA ILE A 16 -6.18 -30.83 -10.12
C ILE A 16 -6.40 -29.79 -11.21
N LEU A 17 -6.88 -30.33 -12.32
CA LEU A 17 -7.06 -29.85 -13.68
C LEU A 17 -8.47 -29.21 -13.88
N LEU A 18 -8.63 -28.49 -15.00
CA LEU A 18 -9.88 -28.12 -15.73
C LEU A 18 -10.67 -26.90 -15.17
N ALA A 19 -11.37 -26.06 -15.94
CA ALA A 19 -11.48 -25.81 -17.38
C ALA A 19 -12.30 -24.52 -17.59
N THR A 20 -11.97 -23.80 -18.67
CA THR A 20 -12.83 -22.99 -19.57
C THR A 20 -13.95 -22.11 -19.00
N ALA A 21 -13.78 -20.79 -19.16
CA ALA A 21 -14.83 -19.79 -19.16
C ALA A 21 -15.11 -19.31 -20.59
N ALA A 22 -16.38 -19.29 -21.01
CA ALA A 22 -17.00 -18.26 -21.86
C ALA A 22 -18.45 -18.65 -22.22
N LEU A 23 -19.40 -18.00 -21.56
CA LEU A 23 -20.81 -17.89 -21.94
C LEU A 23 -20.94 -16.96 -23.16
N ALA A 24 -21.65 -17.38 -24.21
CA ALA A 24 -22.63 -16.57 -24.95
C ALA A 24 -23.15 -17.31 -26.20
N ALA A 25 -24.43 -17.70 -26.20
CA ALA A 25 -25.30 -17.65 -27.39
C ALA A 25 -26.75 -17.98 -26.99
N MET A 26 -27.66 -17.13 -27.43
CA MET A 26 -29.11 -17.18 -27.23
C MET A 26 -29.76 -18.37 -27.93
N SER A 27 -30.85 -18.90 -27.37
CA SER A 27 -32.02 -19.33 -28.16
C SER A 27 -33.24 -19.49 -27.25
N PHE A 28 -34.29 -18.76 -27.62
CA PHE A 28 -35.63 -18.77 -27.04
C PHE A 28 -36.38 -20.00 -27.54
N SER A 29 -36.83 -20.86 -26.63
CA SER A 29 -37.87 -21.85 -26.89
C SER A 29 -38.76 -21.94 -25.66
N GLY A 30 -39.83 -21.16 -25.66
CA GLY A 30 -40.92 -21.30 -24.71
C GLY A 30 -41.74 -22.54 -25.02
N SER A 31 -41.98 -23.35 -23.99
CA SER A 31 -43.28 -23.93 -23.60
C SER A 31 -43.07 -25.31 -22.94
N ALA A 32 -43.41 -25.42 -21.66
CA ALA A 32 -44.16 -26.55 -21.12
C ALA A 32 -44.52 -26.27 -19.66
N ARG A 33 -45.83 -26.28 -19.39
CA ARG A 33 -46.44 -26.28 -18.05
C ARG A 33 -45.92 -27.45 -17.21
N GLY A 34 -45.74 -27.19 -15.93
CA GLY A 34 -45.58 -28.20 -14.88
C GLY A 34 -45.68 -27.53 -13.51
N GLU A 35 -46.90 -27.36 -13.02
CA GLU A 35 -47.16 -26.99 -11.62
C GLU A 35 -46.81 -28.19 -10.73
N ASP A 36 -45.63 -28.18 -10.12
CA ASP A 36 -45.33 -29.08 -8.99
C ASP A 36 -45.63 -28.34 -7.67
N THR A 37 -46.90 -28.30 -7.30
CA THR A 37 -47.29 -28.02 -5.91
C THR A 37 -46.92 -29.22 -5.03
N VAL A 38 -45.76 -29.15 -4.40
CA VAL A 38 -45.37 -30.09 -3.34
C VAL A 38 -46.28 -29.86 -2.13
N ARG A 39 -47.29 -30.72 -1.95
CA ARG A 39 -48.09 -30.79 -0.73
C ARG A 39 -47.36 -31.62 0.31
N GLN A 40 -46.76 -30.96 1.29
CA GLN A 40 -46.27 -31.62 2.50
C GLN A 40 -47.46 -31.88 3.43
N VAL A 41 -47.95 -33.13 3.46
CA VAL A 41 -48.98 -33.57 4.40
C VAL A 41 -48.30 -34.19 5.61
N LEU A 42 -48.40 -33.52 6.76
CA LEU A 42 -47.97 -34.06 8.05
C LEU A 42 -49.10 -34.93 8.62
N PRO A 43 -48.88 -36.22 8.92
CA PRO A 43 -49.93 -37.07 9.49
C PRO A 43 -50.24 -36.62 10.92
N GLY A 44 -51.49 -36.19 11.18
CA GLY A 44 -51.97 -35.74 12.48
C GLY A 44 -52.26 -34.24 12.63
N ALA A 45 -52.23 -33.46 11.54
CA ALA A 45 -52.63 -32.06 11.58
C ALA A 45 -54.13 -31.92 11.93
N GLN A 46 -54.43 -31.13 12.96
CA GLN A 46 -55.79 -30.70 13.28
C GLN A 46 -56.39 -29.99 12.04
N PRO A 47 -57.71 -30.15 11.77
CA PRO A 47 -58.33 -29.46 10.65
C PRO A 47 -58.01 -27.97 10.75
N ALA A 48 -57.49 -27.40 9.66
CA ALA A 48 -57.15 -25.99 9.60
C ALA A 48 -58.39 -25.19 10.01
N VAL A 49 -58.30 -24.48 11.14
CA VAL A 49 -59.34 -23.53 11.54
C VAL A 49 -59.49 -22.57 10.37
N ALA A 50 -60.70 -22.45 9.84
CA ALA A 50 -60.97 -21.59 8.70
C ALA A 50 -60.31 -20.22 8.95
N PRO A 51 -59.57 -19.66 7.98
CA PRO A 51 -58.90 -18.38 8.19
C PRO A 51 -59.94 -17.41 8.70
N GLN A 52 -59.72 -16.92 9.93
CA GLN A 52 -60.58 -15.92 10.54
C GLN A 52 -60.68 -14.80 9.51
N GLN A 53 -61.91 -14.55 9.02
CA GLN A 53 -62.15 -13.46 8.10
C GLN A 53 -61.79 -12.18 8.85
N LEU A 54 -60.58 -11.67 8.61
CA LEU A 54 -60.17 -10.36 9.10
C LEU A 54 -61.17 -9.37 8.51
N THR A 55 -62.06 -8.88 9.37
CA THR A 55 -63.06 -7.90 8.97
C THR A 55 -62.28 -6.67 8.52
N ARG A 56 -62.41 -6.31 7.24
CA ARG A 56 -61.75 -5.12 6.70
C ARG A 56 -62.35 -3.90 7.42
N GLN A 57 -61.59 -3.36 8.36
CA GLN A 57 -61.94 -2.11 9.02
C GLN A 57 -61.92 -0.98 7.98
N LYS A 58 -62.79 0.01 8.19
CA LYS A 58 -62.88 1.20 7.34
C LYS A 58 -61.51 1.88 7.28
N ALA A 59 -61.09 2.30 6.09
CA ALA A 59 -59.84 3.05 5.93
C ALA A 59 -59.92 4.32 6.81
N PRO A 60 -58.85 4.65 7.57
CA PRO A 60 -58.83 5.81 8.43
C PRO A 60 -59.05 7.08 7.60
N ASP A 61 -59.79 8.03 8.17
CA ASP A 61 -60.06 9.31 7.52
C ASP A 61 -58.79 10.18 7.57
N GLN A 62 -58.61 11.10 6.61
CA GLN A 62 -57.35 11.87 6.46
C GLN A 62 -56.92 12.61 7.74
N SER A 63 -57.87 13.14 8.51
CA SER A 63 -57.59 13.83 9.77
C SER A 63 -57.03 12.93 10.88
N GLU A 64 -57.36 11.64 10.88
CA GLU A 64 -56.82 10.66 11.83
C GLU A 64 -55.39 10.29 11.46
N ILE A 65 -55.11 10.18 10.16
CA ILE A 65 -53.76 9.96 9.62
C ILE A 65 -52.85 11.13 9.97
N GLU A 66 -53.31 12.38 9.79
CA GLU A 66 -52.53 13.57 10.13
C GLU A 66 -52.14 13.62 11.61
N ARG A 67 -53.11 13.36 12.52
CA ARG A 67 -52.85 13.32 13.98
C ARG A 67 -51.89 12.20 14.36
N PHE A 68 -52.02 11.03 13.72
CA PHE A 68 -51.10 9.92 13.95
C PHE A 68 -49.69 10.28 13.49
N CYS A 69 -49.54 10.82 12.29
CA CYS A 69 -48.25 11.23 11.75
C CYS A 69 -47.62 12.35 12.58
N SER A 70 -48.38 13.36 13.04
CA SER A 70 -47.85 14.45 13.86
C SER A 70 -47.32 13.98 15.21
N ASN A 71 -48.00 13.00 15.83
CA ASN A 71 -47.59 12.48 17.14
C ASN A 71 -46.31 11.62 17.08
N ILE A 72 -45.97 11.05 15.92
CA ILE A 72 -44.81 10.17 15.75
C ILE A 72 -43.64 10.86 15.03
N ALA A 73 -43.90 11.93 14.28
CA ALA A 73 -42.90 12.58 13.41
C ALA A 73 -41.61 12.99 14.16
N ASP A 74 -41.75 13.63 15.33
CA ASP A 74 -40.58 14.11 16.09
C ASP A 74 -39.81 12.95 16.72
N ALA A 75 -40.50 11.99 17.35
CA ALA A 75 -39.85 10.80 17.90
C ALA A 75 -39.15 9.95 16.82
N ALA A 76 -39.69 9.91 15.60
CA ALA A 76 -39.05 9.25 14.46
C ALA A 76 -37.82 10.03 13.97
N ARG A 77 -37.85 11.37 14.00
CA ARG A 77 -36.72 12.23 13.63
C ARG A 77 -35.58 12.12 14.63
N ASP A 78 -35.90 12.17 15.93
CA ASP A 78 -34.91 12.08 17.01
C ASP A 78 -34.19 10.73 16.99
N ARG A 79 -34.92 9.63 16.74
CA ARG A 79 -34.31 8.31 16.56
C ARG A 79 -33.35 8.27 15.36
N ARG A 80 -33.72 8.90 14.23
CA ARG A 80 -32.83 8.98 13.06
C ARG A 80 -31.56 9.77 13.38
N TYR A 81 -31.68 10.90 14.07
CA TYR A 81 -30.51 11.70 14.47
C TYR A 81 -29.63 10.96 15.49
N ALA A 82 -30.22 10.24 16.44
CA ALA A 82 -29.46 9.42 17.38
C ALA A 82 -28.64 8.35 16.64
N LEU A 83 -29.24 7.63 15.69
CA LEU A 83 -28.54 6.64 14.87
C LEU A 83 -27.42 7.26 14.03
N GLN A 84 -27.70 8.38 13.34
CA GLN A 84 -26.70 9.08 12.54
C GLN A 84 -25.53 9.60 13.40
N ALA A 85 -25.81 10.09 14.60
CA ALA A 85 -24.78 10.56 15.53
C ALA A 85 -23.90 9.40 16.03
N GLU A 86 -24.49 8.23 16.27
CA GLU A 86 -23.73 7.01 16.63
C GLU A 86 -22.87 6.52 15.46
N GLU A 87 -23.42 6.46 14.25
CA GLU A 87 -22.69 6.10 13.04
C GLU A 87 -21.50 7.05 12.80
N LEU A 88 -21.72 8.37 12.89
CA LEU A 88 -20.64 9.35 12.74
C LEU A 88 -19.56 9.19 13.80
N LYS A 89 -19.92 8.89 15.05
CA LYS A 89 -18.94 8.61 16.12
C LYS A 89 -18.13 7.35 15.83
N GLN A 90 -18.76 6.30 15.33
CA GLN A 90 -18.06 5.07 14.95
C GLN A 90 -17.10 5.31 13.78
N LEU A 91 -17.54 6.04 12.76
CA LEU A 91 -16.69 6.42 11.62
C LEU A 91 -15.51 7.29 12.06
N GLN A 92 -15.75 8.30 12.89
CA GLN A 92 -14.71 9.16 13.44
C GLN A 92 -13.68 8.34 14.22
N ALA A 93 -14.13 7.42 15.08
CA ALA A 93 -13.24 6.54 15.83
C ALA A 93 -12.39 5.66 14.90
N GLY A 94 -12.98 5.10 13.83
CA GLY A 94 -12.25 4.31 12.85
C GLY A 94 -11.22 5.12 12.04
N ILE A 95 -11.52 6.38 11.73
CA ILE A 95 -10.56 7.30 11.09
C ILE A 95 -9.42 7.62 12.05
N ASP A 96 -9.72 7.95 13.31
CA ASP A 96 -8.70 8.29 14.30
C ASP A 96 -7.76 7.11 14.60
N GLU A 97 -8.29 5.89 14.61
CA GLU A 97 -7.49 4.67 14.74
C GLU A 97 -6.53 4.50 13.55
N ARG A 98 -7.02 4.67 12.32
CA ARG A 98 -6.19 4.58 11.11
C ARG A 98 -5.13 5.68 11.05
N MET A 99 -5.49 6.90 11.45
CA MET A 99 -4.54 8.02 11.54
C MET A 99 -3.42 7.71 12.52
N LYS A 100 -3.76 7.21 13.72
CA LYS A 100 -2.75 6.78 14.71
C LYS A 100 -1.84 5.68 14.17
N ALA A 101 -2.41 4.68 13.49
CA ALA A 101 -1.62 3.60 12.89
C ALA A 101 -0.66 4.12 11.80
N LEU A 102 -1.12 5.04 10.96
CA LEU A 102 -0.30 5.66 9.92
C LEU A 102 0.82 6.52 10.52
N ASP A 103 0.52 7.34 11.52
CA ASP A 103 1.53 8.21 12.15
C ASP A 103 2.57 7.40 12.94
N ALA A 104 2.15 6.30 13.59
CA ALA A 104 3.09 5.35 14.19
C ALA A 104 4.04 4.75 13.15
N LYS A 105 3.52 4.35 11.97
CA LYS A 105 4.35 3.84 10.88
C LYS A 105 5.29 4.92 10.33
N LYS A 106 4.80 6.15 10.11
CA LYS A 106 5.66 7.27 9.68
C LYS A 106 6.80 7.51 10.67
N ALA A 107 6.52 7.57 11.97
CA ALA A 107 7.53 7.79 13.00
C ALA A 107 8.58 6.66 13.04
N GLU A 108 8.13 5.41 12.86
CA GLU A 108 9.03 4.26 12.70
C GLU A 108 9.94 4.47 11.46
N TYR A 109 9.35 4.75 10.29
CA TYR A 109 10.10 4.99 9.06
C TYR A 109 11.11 6.12 9.18
N GLU A 110 10.73 7.27 9.74
CA GLU A 110 11.63 8.39 9.96
C GLU A 110 12.79 8.03 10.87
N THR A 111 12.55 7.22 11.90
CA THR A 111 13.61 6.75 12.80
C THR A 111 14.63 5.88 12.06
N TRP A 112 14.15 4.96 11.22
CA TRP A 112 15.01 4.11 10.39
C TRP A 112 15.75 4.91 9.32
N LEU A 113 15.10 5.91 8.72
CA LEU A 113 15.71 6.81 7.75
C LEU A 113 16.85 7.60 8.37
N LYS A 114 16.62 8.25 9.52
CA LYS A 114 17.67 8.98 10.27
C LYS A 114 18.84 8.07 10.60
N ARG A 115 18.57 6.83 11.03
CA ARG A 115 19.64 5.88 11.34
C ARG A 115 20.45 5.49 10.10
N ARG A 116 19.78 5.31 8.95
CA ARG A 116 20.43 5.05 7.67
C ARG A 116 21.28 6.26 7.24
N GLU A 117 20.76 7.46 7.34
CA GLU A 117 21.48 8.71 7.01
C GLU A 117 22.74 8.88 7.88
N VAL A 118 22.62 8.67 9.20
CA VAL A 118 23.77 8.72 10.11
C VAL A 118 24.82 7.65 9.75
N PHE A 119 24.38 6.44 9.40
CA PHE A 119 25.30 5.39 8.96
C PHE A 119 26.00 5.73 7.65
N LEU A 120 25.26 6.23 6.65
CA LEU A 120 25.82 6.67 5.38
C LEU A 120 26.81 7.82 5.56
N ALA A 121 26.45 8.84 6.34
CA ALA A 121 27.33 9.97 6.63
C ALA A 121 28.64 9.52 7.30
N ARG A 122 28.57 8.57 8.25
CA ARG A 122 29.76 8.00 8.90
C ARG A 122 30.60 7.16 7.95
N ALA A 123 29.98 6.37 7.08
CA ALA A 123 30.69 5.57 6.10
C ALA A 123 31.42 6.46 5.08
N GLU A 124 30.74 7.50 4.57
CA GLU A 124 31.31 8.49 3.66
C GLU A 124 32.47 9.26 4.31
N ASP A 125 32.27 9.77 5.53
CA ASP A 125 33.32 10.48 6.29
C ASP A 125 34.53 9.57 6.57
N GLY A 126 34.29 8.29 6.87
CA GLY A 126 35.35 7.29 7.03
C GLY A 126 36.21 7.12 5.78
N VAL A 127 35.59 6.95 4.61
CA VAL A 127 36.30 6.80 3.34
C VAL A 127 37.08 8.08 2.99
N VAL A 128 36.45 9.25 3.13
CA VAL A 128 37.11 10.54 2.87
C VAL A 128 38.32 10.73 3.80
N LYS A 129 38.21 10.40 5.09
CA LYS A 129 39.32 10.48 6.05
C LYS A 129 40.48 9.53 5.71
N ILE A 130 40.19 8.32 5.23
CA ILE A 130 41.22 7.38 4.80
C ILE A 130 42.07 8.00 3.68
N TYR A 131 41.43 8.54 2.64
CA TYR A 131 42.15 9.20 1.54
C TYR A 131 42.79 10.53 1.97
N ALA A 132 42.20 11.26 2.91
CA ALA A 132 42.80 12.48 3.45
C ALA A 132 44.10 12.21 4.22
N GLY A 133 44.22 11.07 4.92
CA GLY A 133 45.42 10.66 5.65
C GLY A 133 46.43 9.88 4.80
N MET A 134 46.03 9.42 3.61
CA MET A 134 46.88 8.68 2.69
C MET A 134 47.93 9.60 2.04
N LYS A 135 49.09 9.05 1.67
CA LYS A 135 50.05 9.79 0.85
C LYS A 135 49.44 10.08 -0.54
N PRO A 136 49.66 11.26 -1.12
CA PRO A 136 48.96 11.66 -2.35
C PRO A 136 49.26 10.78 -3.57
N ASP A 137 50.48 10.29 -3.70
CA ASP A 137 50.93 9.33 -4.72
C ASP A 137 50.16 8.00 -4.63
N ALA A 138 50.09 7.43 -3.44
CA ALA A 138 49.34 6.19 -3.19
C ALA A 138 47.83 6.40 -3.40
N ALA A 139 47.28 7.54 -3.00
CA ALA A 139 45.88 7.87 -3.22
C ALA A 139 45.55 7.99 -4.71
N ALA A 140 46.42 8.64 -5.49
CA ALA A 140 46.30 8.80 -6.93
C ALA A 140 46.26 7.43 -7.63
N GLU A 141 47.20 6.53 -7.34
CA GLU A 141 47.24 5.18 -7.92
C GLU A 141 45.97 4.38 -7.61
N ARG A 142 45.44 4.49 -6.38
CA ARG A 142 44.25 3.74 -5.96
C ARG A 142 42.98 4.33 -6.54
N LEU A 143 42.86 5.65 -6.62
CA LEU A 143 41.69 6.31 -7.20
C LEU A 143 41.62 6.13 -8.72
N ALA A 144 42.77 5.99 -9.40
CA ALA A 144 42.83 5.77 -10.84
C ALA A 144 42.22 4.42 -11.29
N ILE A 145 42.20 3.40 -10.41
CA ILE A 145 41.65 2.06 -10.71
C ILE A 145 40.25 1.83 -10.15
N VAL A 146 39.75 2.74 -9.31
CA VAL A 146 38.38 2.69 -8.79
C VAL A 146 37.41 3.23 -9.85
N ASN A 147 36.12 2.93 -9.71
CA ASN A 147 35.08 3.53 -10.55
C ASN A 147 35.21 5.08 -10.56
N ALA A 148 35.21 5.67 -11.75
CA ALA A 148 35.51 7.08 -11.95
C ALA A 148 34.50 8.02 -11.26
N ASP A 149 33.21 7.66 -11.22
CA ASP A 149 32.18 8.46 -10.54
C ASP A 149 32.40 8.46 -9.02
N LEU A 150 32.75 7.30 -8.45
CA LEU A 150 33.07 7.19 -7.03
C LEU A 150 34.35 7.95 -6.67
N ALA A 151 35.40 7.83 -7.49
CA ALA A 151 36.65 8.54 -7.27
C ALA A 151 36.43 10.07 -7.35
N ALA A 152 35.65 10.54 -8.33
CA ALA A 152 35.26 11.95 -8.43
C ALA A 152 34.48 12.41 -7.19
N ALA A 153 33.50 11.61 -6.73
CA ALA A 153 32.73 11.95 -5.53
C ALA A 153 33.59 12.04 -4.25
N ILE A 154 34.59 11.16 -4.10
CA ILE A 154 35.55 11.21 -2.98
C ILE A 154 36.40 12.48 -3.07
N LEU A 155 36.94 12.80 -4.25
CA LEU A 155 37.74 14.01 -4.47
C LEU A 155 36.93 15.30 -4.23
N MET A 156 35.65 15.33 -4.58
CA MET A 156 34.76 16.47 -4.31
C MET A 156 34.49 16.68 -2.81
N LYS A 157 34.56 15.63 -2.00
CA LYS A 157 34.38 15.72 -0.54
C LYS A 157 35.68 16.02 0.22
N LEU A 158 36.84 15.82 -0.40
CA LEU A 158 38.13 16.15 0.21
C LEU A 158 38.34 17.67 0.27
N ASP A 159 39.24 18.10 1.15
CA ASP A 159 39.73 19.48 1.13
C ASP A 159 40.37 19.80 -0.23
N SER A 160 40.07 20.98 -0.76
CA SER A 160 40.52 21.43 -2.09
C SER A 160 42.03 21.30 -2.30
N ARG A 161 42.84 21.56 -1.25
CA ARG A 161 44.31 21.44 -1.33
C ARG A 161 44.73 19.98 -1.44
N LYS A 162 44.14 19.08 -0.65
CA LYS A 162 44.44 17.64 -0.72
C LYS A 162 44.01 17.04 -2.05
N ALA A 163 42.82 17.37 -2.53
CA ALA A 163 42.33 16.91 -3.83
C ALA A 163 43.24 17.40 -4.98
N SER A 164 43.69 18.65 -4.95
CA SER A 164 44.62 19.19 -5.95
C SER A 164 45.98 18.47 -5.96
N VAL A 165 46.55 18.18 -4.79
CA VAL A 165 47.82 17.45 -4.73
C VAL A 165 47.64 16.02 -5.25
N ILE A 166 46.55 15.33 -4.89
CA ILE A 166 46.26 13.99 -5.42
C ILE A 166 46.11 14.02 -6.94
N LEU A 167 45.36 14.97 -7.51
CA LEU A 167 45.20 15.12 -8.95
C LEU A 167 46.53 15.39 -9.68
N ASN A 168 47.48 16.08 -9.04
CA ASN A 168 48.81 16.32 -9.63
C ASN A 168 49.68 15.05 -9.66
N GLU A 169 49.48 14.12 -8.72
CA GLU A 169 50.20 12.84 -8.71
C GLU A 169 49.54 11.78 -9.62
N MET A 170 48.34 12.05 -10.14
CA MET A 170 47.66 11.15 -11.09
C MET A 170 48.21 11.28 -12.51
N ASP A 171 47.97 10.25 -13.34
CA ASP A 171 48.21 10.37 -14.77
C ASP A 171 47.26 11.38 -15.41
N GLN A 172 47.72 12.04 -16.48
CA GLN A 172 46.98 13.12 -17.14
C GLN A 172 45.59 12.69 -17.62
N LYS A 173 45.43 11.44 -18.06
CA LYS A 173 44.16 10.93 -18.60
C LYS A 173 43.16 10.68 -17.49
N ALA A 174 43.57 10.04 -16.39
CA ALA A 174 42.68 9.83 -15.24
C ALA A 174 42.31 11.16 -14.57
N ALA A 175 43.27 12.07 -14.37
CA ALA A 175 43.00 13.39 -13.80
C ALA A 175 41.99 14.19 -14.65
N ALA A 176 42.15 14.17 -15.97
CA ALA A 176 41.21 14.81 -16.89
C ALA A 176 39.81 14.17 -16.84
N ALA A 177 39.73 12.83 -16.79
CA ALA A 177 38.47 12.12 -16.69
C ALA A 177 37.71 12.45 -15.39
N LEU A 178 38.39 12.39 -14.24
CA LEU A 178 37.77 12.71 -12.95
C LEU A 178 37.34 14.18 -12.88
N THR A 179 38.19 15.11 -13.34
CA THR A 179 37.84 16.53 -13.39
C THR A 179 36.63 16.79 -14.30
N GLY A 180 36.53 16.08 -15.43
CA GLY A 180 35.37 16.14 -16.32
C GLY A 180 34.07 15.71 -15.64
N ILE A 181 34.10 14.63 -14.85
CA ILE A 181 32.96 14.15 -14.06
C ILE A 181 32.60 15.14 -12.95
N MET A 182 33.60 15.67 -12.23
CA MET A 182 33.37 16.68 -11.19
C MET A 182 32.71 17.94 -11.77
N ALA A 183 33.17 18.39 -12.95
CA ALA A 183 32.61 19.54 -13.65
C ALA A 183 31.20 19.28 -14.19
N SER A 184 30.89 18.05 -14.65
CA SER A 184 29.55 17.68 -15.08
C SER A 184 28.58 17.57 -13.91
N ALA A 185 29.01 17.00 -12.78
CA ALA A 185 28.22 16.93 -11.56
C ALA A 185 27.92 18.32 -10.94
N ALA A 186 28.82 19.29 -11.14
CA ALA A 186 28.60 20.68 -10.73
C ALA A 186 27.60 21.43 -11.65
N ARG A 187 27.35 20.94 -12.87
CA ARG A 187 26.34 21.53 -13.75
C ARG A 187 24.95 21.16 -13.24
N ARG A 188 24.21 22.16 -12.76
CA ARG A 188 22.76 22.08 -12.52
C ARG A 188 22.01 22.06 -13.86
N VAL A 189 22.16 20.99 -14.64
CA VAL A 189 21.27 20.76 -15.79
C VAL A 189 20.23 19.77 -15.30
N ASP A 190 19.03 20.29 -14.97
CA ASP A 190 17.85 19.45 -14.87
C ASP A 190 17.69 18.71 -16.21
N PRO A 191 17.61 17.37 -16.23
CA PRO A 191 17.24 16.66 -17.43
C PRO A 191 15.78 16.96 -17.73
N SER A 192 15.53 17.90 -18.65
CA SER A 192 14.24 18.08 -19.33
C SER A 192 13.99 16.95 -20.31
#